data_AF-A0A6N4WSB7-F1
#
_entry.id   AF-A0A6N4WSB7-F1
#
_cell.length_a   1.000
_cell.length_b   1.000
_cell.length_c   1.000
_cell.angle_alpha   90.00
_cell.angle_beta   90.00
_cell.angle_gamma   90.00
#
_symmetry.space_group_name_H-M   'P 1'
#
loop_
_entity.id
_entity.type
_entity.pdbx_description
1 polymer ?
#
loop_
_entity_poly.entity_id
_entity_poly.type
_entity_poly.pdbx_seq_one_letter_code
_entity_poly.pdbx_strand_id
1 'polypeptide(L)'
;MKFKQLLSLALVALNASLSAAEKPNIIFIFADDMGYGDVQILNPERGKILTPHMDQLAREGMVFTDAHTSSAVCTPSRYGLLTGRYSWRTPLQEGVIWGFSPPLIADDRLTVGELLQENGYKTAMIGKWHLGMTMPTPDGVLPVGRKPKSLNILWDGVIKDGPADRGFDYFWGISASLDMEPYIYIENDRFMGEIKQDGKSRTAKGVSRVDVLPDIGRKTVEYIGEQDGEQPFFVYVPLTSPHTPIVPSKEWVGKSGIGKYGDFQMQTDAIIGQIVDAVDTAGLKENTLIIVSSDNGCSRAANFNKLEAQGHFPSAHLRGSKADLWDGGHRVPFIVRWPEVIEAGSQSDALIGLSDFLATCADIVGADIPADAAEDSVSFLPAFTGQPIETARTGIVHHSISGHFAYRSGKWKLLLARGSGGWSSPDEKSAPKDGPEGQLYNMEADPSETTNLYETHPEIVERLLAQIETIVYSGRSAPGGPSSNDVEDAVIKLWKNK
;
A
#
# COMPACT_ATOMS: atom_id res chain seq x y z
N MET A 1 -33.61 -37.06 -52.60
CA MET A 1 -34.17 -36.65 -51.30
C MET A 1 -33.15 -36.99 -50.22
N LYS A 2 -32.62 -35.98 -49.53
CA LYS A 2 -31.44 -36.06 -48.67
C LYS A 2 -31.78 -36.64 -47.29
N PHE A 3 -30.98 -37.62 -46.85
CA PHE A 3 -30.88 -38.08 -45.47
C PHE A 3 -30.45 -36.92 -44.56
N LYS A 4 -31.16 -36.67 -43.46
CA LYS A 4 -30.70 -35.81 -42.37
C LYS A 4 -30.37 -36.71 -41.18
N GLN A 5 -29.08 -36.83 -40.88
CA GLN A 5 -28.54 -37.32 -39.62
C GLN A 5 -28.92 -36.32 -38.51
N LEU A 6 -29.59 -36.78 -37.46
CA LEU A 6 -29.67 -36.08 -36.18
C LEU A 6 -28.43 -36.46 -35.39
N LEU A 7 -27.45 -35.56 -35.37
CA LEU A 7 -26.33 -35.59 -34.43
C LEU A 7 -26.85 -35.02 -33.10
N SER A 8 -27.08 -35.87 -32.11
CA SER A 8 -27.31 -35.46 -30.73
C SER A 8 -25.97 -34.96 -30.17
N LEU A 9 -25.76 -33.63 -30.13
CA LEU A 9 -24.69 -33.05 -29.33
C LEU A 9 -25.04 -33.27 -27.85
N ALA A 10 -24.36 -34.23 -27.21
CA ALA A 10 -24.28 -34.28 -25.76
C ALA A 10 -23.46 -33.06 -25.32
N LEU A 11 -24.14 -32.06 -24.77
CA LEU A 11 -23.52 -30.95 -24.05
C LEU A 11 -22.94 -31.54 -22.76
N VAL A 12 -21.69 -31.99 -22.80
CA VAL A 12 -20.93 -32.26 -21.58
C VAL A 12 -20.64 -30.91 -20.97
N ALA A 13 -21.50 -30.49 -20.04
CA ALA A 13 -21.13 -29.47 -19.08
C ALA A 13 -19.91 -29.99 -18.32
N LEU A 14 -18.71 -29.54 -18.71
CA LEU A 14 -17.57 -29.57 -17.80
C LEU A 14 -17.93 -28.61 -16.66
N ASN A 15 -18.62 -29.12 -15.66
CA ASN A 15 -18.44 -28.64 -14.30
C ASN A 15 -17.02 -29.01 -13.93
N ALA A 16 -16.06 -28.14 -14.30
CA ALA A 16 -14.84 -28.02 -13.55
C ALA A 16 -15.27 -27.62 -12.14
N SER A 17 -15.58 -28.63 -11.33
CA SER A 17 -15.49 -28.49 -9.90
C SER A 17 -14.04 -28.09 -9.70
N LEU A 18 -13.78 -26.80 -9.45
CA LEU A 18 -12.54 -26.43 -8.80
C LEU A 18 -12.51 -27.35 -7.57
N SER A 19 -11.64 -28.37 -7.60
CA SER A 19 -11.07 -28.85 -6.36
C SER A 19 -10.70 -27.59 -5.60
N ALA A 20 -11.10 -27.46 -4.33
CA ALA A 20 -10.57 -26.41 -3.49
C ALA A 20 -9.06 -26.42 -3.73
N ALA A 21 -8.55 -25.40 -4.43
CA ALA A 21 -7.13 -25.27 -4.60
C ALA A 21 -6.58 -25.27 -3.17
N GLU A 22 -5.49 -25.98 -2.92
CA GLU A 22 -4.79 -25.79 -1.67
C GLU A 22 -4.60 -24.28 -1.49
N LYS A 23 -4.97 -23.76 -0.32
CA LYS A 23 -4.92 -22.32 -0.05
C LYS A 23 -3.51 -21.81 -0.41
N PRO A 24 -3.37 -20.76 -1.26
CA PRO A 24 -2.05 -20.29 -1.65
C PRO A 24 -1.32 -19.70 -0.46
N ASN A 25 0.00 -19.75 -0.47
CA ASN A 25 0.78 -18.83 0.35
C ASN A 25 0.61 -17.41 -0.18
N ILE A 26 0.63 -16.41 0.70
CA ILE A 26 0.44 -15.01 0.33
C ILE A 26 1.64 -14.21 0.84
N ILE A 27 2.30 -13.48 -0.05
CA ILE A 27 3.39 -12.56 0.30
C ILE A 27 3.07 -11.19 -0.28
N PHE A 28 2.96 -10.18 0.58
CA PHE A 28 2.73 -8.81 0.17
C PHE A 28 3.95 -7.96 0.52
N ILE A 29 4.77 -7.62 -0.48
CA ILE A 29 5.96 -6.80 -0.33
C ILE A 29 5.60 -5.34 -0.62
N PHE A 30 5.83 -4.46 0.36
CA PHE A 30 5.34 -3.08 0.32
C PHE A 30 6.48 -2.07 0.52
N ALA A 31 6.92 -1.47 -0.57
CA ALA A 31 7.92 -0.42 -0.58
C ALA A 31 7.41 0.87 0.10
N ASP A 32 8.34 1.75 0.45
CA ASP A 32 8.10 2.99 1.20
C ASP A 32 8.65 4.17 0.39
N ASP A 33 7.76 4.95 -0.22
CA ASP A 33 8.08 6.07 -1.15
C ASP A 33 8.63 5.67 -2.53
N MET A 34 8.27 4.48 -3.04
CA MET A 34 8.58 4.09 -4.42
C MET A 34 7.51 4.64 -5.38
N GLY A 35 7.92 5.45 -6.35
CA GLY A 35 7.02 5.97 -7.38
C GLY A 35 6.71 4.95 -8.49
N TYR A 36 5.60 5.15 -9.18
CA TYR A 36 5.19 4.32 -10.32
C TYR A 36 6.30 4.16 -11.37
N GLY A 37 7.01 5.26 -11.65
CA GLY A 37 8.07 5.31 -12.66
C GLY A 37 9.46 4.90 -12.19
N ASP A 38 9.61 4.52 -10.92
CA ASP A 38 10.87 3.98 -10.38
C ASP A 38 11.09 2.51 -10.78
N VAL A 39 10.04 1.81 -11.20
CA VAL A 39 10.11 0.44 -11.72
C VAL A 39 10.25 0.49 -13.23
N GLN A 40 11.31 -0.13 -13.75
CA GLN A 40 11.74 0.06 -15.14
C GLN A 40 10.68 -0.40 -16.14
N ILE A 41 10.04 -1.55 -15.93
CA ILE A 41 8.99 -2.05 -16.84
C ILE A 41 7.76 -1.13 -16.93
N LEU A 42 7.47 -0.34 -15.90
CA LEU A 42 6.37 0.63 -15.87
C LEU A 42 6.74 1.97 -16.52
N ASN A 43 8.03 2.19 -16.78
CA ASN A 43 8.57 3.43 -17.32
C ASN A 43 9.74 3.14 -18.28
N PRO A 44 9.55 2.35 -19.36
CA PRO A 44 10.66 1.83 -20.16
C PRO A 44 11.48 2.93 -20.85
N GLU A 45 10.84 4.06 -21.20
CA GLU A 45 11.51 5.16 -21.91
C GLU A 45 12.30 6.09 -20.97
N ARG A 46 11.72 6.37 -19.80
CA ARG A 46 12.20 7.40 -18.85
C ARG A 46 12.61 6.83 -17.49
N GLY A 47 12.63 5.51 -17.34
CA GLY A 47 13.21 4.78 -16.21
C GLY A 47 14.71 4.60 -16.42
N LYS A 48 15.54 5.08 -15.49
CA LYS A 48 17.00 4.92 -15.53
C LYS A 48 17.54 4.10 -14.37
N ILE A 49 16.68 3.76 -13.41
CA ILE A 49 16.96 2.78 -12.37
C ILE A 49 16.68 1.40 -12.95
N LEU A 50 17.65 0.50 -12.87
CA LEU A 50 17.46 -0.88 -13.29
C LEU A 50 16.77 -1.66 -12.17
N THR A 51 15.69 -2.35 -12.50
CA THR A 51 14.91 -3.18 -11.56
C THR A 51 14.73 -4.60 -12.11
N PRO A 52 15.82 -5.33 -12.40
CA PRO A 52 15.75 -6.62 -13.08
C PRO A 52 14.88 -7.66 -12.36
N HIS A 53 14.79 -7.64 -11.03
CA HIS A 53 14.01 -8.62 -10.28
C HIS A 53 12.51 -8.34 -10.35
N MET A 54 12.09 -7.09 -10.15
CA MET A 54 10.68 -6.70 -10.37
C MET A 54 10.27 -6.86 -11.83
N ASP A 55 11.15 -6.55 -12.79
CA ASP A 55 10.90 -6.77 -14.20
C ASP A 55 10.73 -8.27 -14.53
N GLN A 56 11.50 -9.15 -13.88
CA GLN A 56 11.34 -10.60 -14.01
C GLN A 56 10.01 -11.06 -13.39
N LEU A 57 9.69 -10.60 -12.17
CA LEU A 57 8.42 -10.92 -11.50
C LEU A 57 7.22 -10.53 -12.38
N ALA A 58 7.28 -9.38 -13.04
CA ALA A 58 6.27 -8.93 -13.98
C ALA A 58 6.17 -9.84 -15.23
N ARG A 59 7.30 -10.27 -15.81
CA ARG A 59 7.31 -11.22 -16.94
C ARG A 59 6.80 -12.61 -16.57
N GLU A 60 6.97 -13.03 -15.31
CA GLU A 60 6.48 -14.30 -14.79
C GLU A 60 5.04 -14.23 -14.28
N GLY A 61 4.44 -13.03 -14.22
CA GLY A 61 3.14 -12.79 -13.63
C GLY A 61 2.34 -11.75 -14.39
N MET A 62 1.75 -10.80 -13.67
CA MET A 62 0.90 -9.75 -14.20
C MET A 62 1.30 -8.37 -13.66
N VAL A 63 1.14 -7.35 -14.50
CA VAL A 63 1.24 -5.95 -14.10
C VAL A 63 -0.15 -5.30 -14.08
N PHE A 64 -0.49 -4.64 -12.98
CA PHE A 64 -1.64 -3.72 -12.95
C PHE A 64 -1.17 -2.31 -13.26
N THR A 65 -1.83 -1.65 -14.22
CA THR A 65 -1.47 -0.28 -14.59
C THR A 65 -2.22 0.76 -13.78
N ASP A 66 -3.43 0.48 -13.28
CA ASP A 66 -4.32 1.44 -12.60
C ASP A 66 -4.58 1.05 -11.12
N ALA A 67 -3.48 0.81 -10.39
CA ALA A 67 -3.50 0.44 -8.97
C ALA A 67 -3.19 1.63 -8.06
N HIS A 68 -4.02 1.86 -7.04
CA HIS A 68 -3.97 3.07 -6.22
C HIS A 68 -4.01 2.82 -4.72
N THR A 69 -3.23 3.57 -3.96
CA THR A 69 -3.36 3.66 -2.51
C THR A 69 -4.55 4.55 -2.13
N SER A 70 -5.09 4.35 -0.92
CA SER A 70 -6.17 5.18 -0.36
C SER A 70 -5.70 6.57 0.07
N SER A 71 -4.39 6.77 0.16
CA SER A 71 -3.75 8.02 0.55
C SER A 71 -2.41 8.19 -0.14
N ALA A 72 -1.96 9.44 -0.22
CA ALA A 72 -0.63 9.75 -0.73
C ALA A 72 0.46 9.76 0.37
N VAL A 73 0.21 9.12 1.52
CA VAL A 73 1.17 9.02 2.65
C VAL A 73 1.07 7.67 3.40
N CYS A 74 2.15 7.30 4.08
CA CYS A 74 2.38 5.97 4.67
C CYS A 74 1.27 5.44 5.59
N THR A 75 1.02 6.09 6.75
CA THR A 75 0.11 5.56 7.78
C THR A 75 -1.30 5.28 7.23
N PRO A 76 -1.97 6.24 6.55
CA PRO A 76 -3.31 6.00 6.03
C PRO A 76 -3.38 4.91 4.94
N SER A 77 -2.35 4.79 4.09
CA SER A 77 -2.28 3.73 3.08
C SER A 77 -2.14 2.35 3.70
N ARG A 78 -1.28 2.21 4.71
CA ARG A 78 -1.09 0.97 5.47
C ARG A 78 -2.35 0.57 6.23
N TYR A 79 -3.04 1.56 6.80
CA TYR A 79 -4.33 1.35 7.45
C TYR A 79 -5.35 0.80 6.44
N GLY A 80 -5.47 1.45 5.27
CA GLY A 80 -6.36 1.02 4.22
C GLY A 80 -6.08 -0.39 3.74
N LEU A 81 -4.81 -0.72 3.48
CA LEU A 81 -4.37 -2.05 3.04
C LEU A 81 -4.79 -3.13 4.03
N LEU A 82 -4.53 -2.93 5.32
CA LEU A 82 -4.75 -3.97 6.33
C LEU A 82 -6.19 -4.08 6.80
N THR A 83 -6.98 -3.01 6.77
CA THR A 83 -8.35 -3.00 7.34
C THR A 83 -9.45 -3.02 6.28
N GLY A 84 -9.09 -2.75 5.02
CA GLY A 84 -10.06 -2.53 3.95
C GLY A 84 -10.95 -1.31 4.15
N ARG A 85 -10.56 -0.37 5.01
CA ARG A 85 -11.33 0.83 5.38
C ARG A 85 -10.48 2.08 5.17
N TYR A 86 -11.09 3.15 4.69
CA TYR A 86 -10.38 4.42 4.53
C TYR A 86 -9.98 5.03 5.89
N SER A 87 -8.71 5.41 6.03
CA SER A 87 -8.17 5.96 7.29
C SER A 87 -8.83 7.28 7.73
N TRP A 88 -9.35 8.10 6.81
CA TRP A 88 -10.01 9.36 7.16
C TRP A 88 -11.35 9.16 7.89
N ARG A 89 -11.87 7.93 7.95
CA ARG A 89 -13.01 7.56 8.81
C ARG A 89 -12.62 7.50 10.29
N THR A 90 -11.32 7.41 10.58
CA THR A 90 -10.74 7.46 11.93
C THR A 90 -10.47 8.92 12.34
N PRO A 91 -10.02 9.19 13.58
CA PRO A 91 -9.50 10.50 13.95
C PRO A 91 -8.30 11.00 13.12
N LEU A 92 -7.57 10.12 12.42
CA LEU A 92 -6.46 10.50 11.54
C LEU A 92 -6.99 10.90 10.15
N GLN A 93 -7.33 12.18 9.99
CA GLN A 93 -7.81 12.74 8.72
C GLN A 93 -6.74 13.42 7.86
N GLU A 94 -5.55 13.64 8.42
CA GLU A 94 -4.42 14.25 7.73
C GLU A 94 -3.08 13.77 8.33
N GLY A 95 -2.02 13.86 7.53
CA GLY A 95 -0.67 13.54 7.95
C GLY A 95 -0.41 12.05 8.19
N VAL A 96 0.55 11.80 9.09
CA VAL A 96 0.97 10.46 9.53
C VAL A 96 1.23 10.51 11.03
N ILE A 97 1.19 9.35 11.68
CA ILE A 97 1.53 9.23 13.11
C ILE A 97 3.04 9.06 13.31
N TRP A 98 3.50 9.14 14.57
CA TRP A 98 4.92 9.04 14.95
C TRP A 98 5.25 7.66 15.56
N GLY A 99 6.53 7.39 15.80
CA GLY A 99 6.98 6.07 16.28
C GLY A 99 6.57 5.68 17.69
N PHE A 100 6.04 6.62 18.49
CA PHE A 100 5.46 6.38 19.82
C PHE A 100 3.95 6.65 19.88
N SER A 101 3.31 6.86 18.72
CA SER A 101 1.88 7.15 18.69
C SER A 101 1.05 5.95 19.17
N PRO A 102 -0.09 6.21 19.83
CA PRO A 102 -1.03 5.16 20.22
C PRO A 102 -1.55 4.39 18.99
N PRO A 103 -2.07 3.17 19.18
CA PRO A 103 -2.61 2.36 18.08
C PRO A 103 -3.70 3.11 17.32
N LEU A 104 -3.63 3.04 15.98
CA LEU A 104 -4.62 3.63 15.08
C LEU A 104 -5.73 2.63 14.73
N ILE A 105 -5.39 1.34 14.63
CA ILE A 105 -6.37 0.28 14.40
C ILE A 105 -7.10 0.04 15.72
N ALA A 106 -8.43 0.16 15.69
CA ALA A 106 -9.30 -0.11 16.84
C ALA A 106 -9.33 -1.60 17.18
N ASP A 107 -9.57 -1.93 18.46
CA ASP A 107 -9.48 -3.29 19.00
C ASP A 107 -10.39 -4.31 18.31
N ASP A 108 -11.57 -3.87 17.87
CA ASP A 108 -12.59 -4.67 17.19
C ASP A 108 -12.47 -4.66 15.65
N ARG A 109 -11.45 -4.00 15.10
CA ARG A 109 -11.30 -3.85 13.66
C ARG A 109 -10.57 -5.05 13.05
N LEU A 110 -11.32 -5.86 12.28
CA LEU A 110 -10.74 -6.95 11.49
C LEU A 110 -9.63 -6.44 10.56
N THR A 111 -8.51 -7.15 10.59
CA THR A 111 -7.36 -6.94 9.71
C THR A 111 -7.15 -8.13 8.76
N VAL A 112 -6.36 -7.92 7.69
CA VAL A 112 -5.90 -9.00 6.80
C VAL A 112 -5.16 -10.10 7.59
N GLY A 113 -4.36 -9.70 8.58
CA GLY A 113 -3.67 -10.64 9.46
C GLY A 113 -4.65 -11.54 10.20
N GLU A 114 -5.61 -10.95 10.92
CA GLU A 114 -6.63 -11.70 11.67
C GLU A 114 -7.49 -12.57 10.74
N LEU A 115 -7.95 -12.03 9.61
CA LEU A 115 -8.74 -12.79 8.64
C LEU A 115 -8.00 -14.05 8.17
N LEU A 116 -6.72 -13.95 7.83
CA LEU A 116 -5.94 -15.08 7.34
C LEU A 116 -5.59 -16.04 8.48
N GLN A 117 -5.26 -15.53 9.67
CA GLN A 117 -5.01 -16.32 10.87
C GLN A 117 -6.24 -17.18 11.23
N GLU A 118 -7.43 -16.59 11.27
CA GLU A 118 -8.71 -17.28 11.51
C GLU A 118 -9.01 -18.34 10.45
N ASN A 119 -8.45 -18.17 9.24
CA ASN A 119 -8.56 -19.10 8.13
C ASN A 119 -7.38 -20.07 8.01
N GLY A 120 -6.61 -20.26 9.08
CA GLY A 120 -5.61 -21.32 9.22
C GLY A 120 -4.23 -20.99 8.67
N TYR A 121 -3.94 -19.72 8.37
CA TYR A 121 -2.61 -19.29 7.93
C TYR A 121 -1.66 -19.12 9.12
N LYS A 122 -0.37 -19.46 8.93
CA LYS A 122 0.70 -18.86 9.73
C LYS A 122 0.91 -17.42 9.25
N THR A 123 0.90 -16.45 10.15
CA THR A 123 0.92 -15.04 9.78
C THR A 123 2.20 -14.36 10.29
N ALA A 124 2.87 -13.60 9.44
CA ALA A 124 4.05 -12.85 9.81
C ALA A 124 4.06 -11.45 9.23
N MET A 125 4.58 -10.51 10.01
CA MET A 125 4.91 -9.17 9.56
C MET A 125 6.39 -8.90 9.78
N ILE A 126 7.11 -8.53 8.72
CA ILE A 126 8.55 -8.28 8.77
C ILE A 126 8.84 -6.91 8.17
N GLY A 127 9.04 -5.90 9.02
CA GLY A 127 9.42 -4.54 8.61
C GLY A 127 8.71 -3.39 9.33
N LYS A 128 8.37 -2.34 8.60
CA LYS A 128 7.80 -1.08 9.13
C LYS A 128 6.30 -1.18 9.42
N TRP A 129 5.90 -0.98 10.68
CA TRP A 129 4.48 -0.96 11.09
C TRP A 129 3.76 0.35 10.74
N HIS A 130 4.13 1.42 11.42
CA HIS A 130 3.62 2.78 11.22
C HIS A 130 2.10 2.96 11.42
N LEU A 131 1.49 2.11 12.25
CA LEU A 131 0.07 2.16 12.65
C LEU A 131 -0.14 2.32 14.17
N GLY A 132 0.94 2.66 14.88
CA GLY A 132 0.90 2.94 16.32
C GLY A 132 0.86 1.67 17.16
N MET A 133 1.27 1.78 18.41
CA MET A 133 1.30 0.67 19.36
C MET A 133 1.16 1.25 20.77
N THR A 134 0.62 0.47 21.70
CA THR A 134 0.64 0.80 23.12
C THR A 134 2.02 0.46 23.69
N MET A 135 2.88 1.49 23.76
CA MET A 135 4.22 1.35 24.29
C MET A 135 4.20 1.25 25.82
N PRO A 136 5.04 0.39 26.43
CA PRO A 136 5.11 0.26 27.88
C PRO A 136 5.74 1.52 28.50
N THR A 137 5.02 2.15 29.42
CA THR A 137 5.45 3.37 30.12
C THR A 137 5.30 3.20 31.63
N PRO A 138 6.10 3.90 32.46
CA PRO A 138 5.97 3.82 33.93
C PRO A 138 4.64 4.35 34.48
N ASP A 139 4.01 5.31 33.78
CA ASP A 139 2.91 6.14 34.30
C ASP A 139 1.74 6.30 33.30
N GLY A 140 1.77 5.61 32.17
CA GLY A 140 0.76 5.72 31.11
C GLY A 140 0.99 6.85 30.11
N VAL A 141 2.06 7.65 30.23
CA VAL A 141 2.27 8.84 29.38
C VAL A 141 3.24 8.54 28.24
N LEU A 142 2.73 8.50 27.01
CA LEU A 142 3.54 8.26 25.81
C LEU A 142 4.44 9.46 25.45
N PRO A 143 5.67 9.22 24.96
CA PRO A 143 6.46 10.25 24.30
C PRO A 143 5.75 10.82 23.07
N VAL A 144 5.76 12.15 22.89
CA VAL A 144 5.03 12.80 21.80
C VAL A 144 5.98 13.40 20.75
N GLY A 145 5.66 13.14 19.49
CA GLY A 145 6.28 13.76 18.32
C GLY A 145 7.38 12.91 17.68
N ARG A 146 7.92 13.42 16.57
CA ARG A 146 8.93 12.74 15.74
C ARG A 146 10.24 12.42 16.47
N LYS A 147 10.66 13.31 17.37
CA LYS A 147 11.87 13.22 18.21
C LYS A 147 11.53 13.80 19.58
N PRO A 148 10.87 13.05 20.46
CA PRO A 148 10.40 13.54 21.75
C PRO A 148 11.56 14.01 22.62
N LYS A 149 11.33 14.93 23.55
CA LYS A 149 12.40 15.45 24.43
C LYS A 149 12.88 14.42 25.46
N SER A 150 11.97 13.55 25.92
CA SER A 150 12.25 12.46 26.85
C SER A 150 11.69 11.15 26.29
N LEU A 151 12.35 10.04 26.62
CA LEU A 151 11.88 8.69 26.31
C LEU A 151 11.29 8.09 27.59
N ASN A 152 9.99 8.28 27.80
CA ASN A 152 9.26 7.72 28.93
C ASN A 152 8.84 6.26 28.67
N ILE A 153 9.82 5.39 28.41
CA ILE A 153 9.59 4.01 27.95
C ILE A 153 10.25 3.02 28.92
N LEU A 154 9.54 1.95 29.25
CA LEU A 154 10.09 0.75 29.91
C LEU A 154 10.58 -0.22 28.82
N TRP A 155 11.89 -0.23 28.54
CA TRP A 155 12.45 -1.03 27.44
C TRP A 155 12.35 -2.56 27.64
N ASP A 156 12.18 -3.02 28.87
CA ASP A 156 11.91 -4.41 29.22
C ASP A 156 10.41 -4.75 29.30
N GLY A 157 9.55 -3.76 29.03
CA GLY A 157 8.10 -3.90 29.07
C GLY A 157 7.50 -4.72 27.92
N VAL A 158 6.17 -4.87 27.97
CA VAL A 158 5.35 -5.53 26.95
C VAL A 158 4.79 -4.44 26.05
N ILE A 159 5.01 -4.53 24.74
CA ILE A 159 4.29 -3.72 23.75
C ILE A 159 2.94 -4.40 23.48
N LYS A 160 1.87 -3.61 23.43
CA LYS A 160 0.52 -4.08 23.14
C LYS A 160 -0.09 -3.34 21.96
N ASP A 161 -1.21 -3.85 21.47
CA ASP A 161 -2.00 -3.30 20.37
C ASP A 161 -1.14 -3.09 19.11
N GLY A 162 -0.13 -3.94 18.94
CA GLY A 162 0.80 -3.95 17.82
C GLY A 162 0.49 -5.08 16.84
N PRO A 163 1.39 -5.41 15.91
CA PRO A 163 1.18 -6.48 14.93
C PRO A 163 0.77 -7.82 15.55
N ALA A 164 1.36 -8.19 16.70
CA ALA A 164 1.04 -9.42 17.41
C ALA A 164 -0.44 -9.48 17.89
N ASP A 165 -1.05 -8.33 18.14
CA ASP A 165 -2.46 -8.19 18.54
C ASP A 165 -3.38 -7.92 17.33
N ARG A 166 -2.83 -7.88 16.11
CA ARG A 166 -3.52 -7.63 14.84
C ARG A 166 -3.34 -8.78 13.86
N GLY A 167 -3.37 -10.00 14.41
CA GLY A 167 -3.36 -11.26 13.65
C GLY A 167 -2.06 -11.55 12.93
N PHE A 168 -0.91 -11.18 13.52
CA PHE A 168 0.40 -11.66 13.09
C PHE A 168 1.03 -12.53 14.17
N ASP A 169 1.16 -13.83 13.93
CA ASP A 169 1.80 -14.80 14.83
C ASP A 169 3.28 -14.46 15.09
N TYR A 170 3.93 -13.84 14.10
CA TYR A 170 5.31 -13.36 14.20
C TYR A 170 5.42 -11.90 13.75
N PHE A 171 6.12 -11.08 14.54
CA PHE A 171 6.50 -9.74 14.14
C PHE A 171 8.00 -9.52 14.34
N TRP A 172 8.65 -8.96 13.33
CA TRP A 172 10.00 -8.41 13.46
C TRP A 172 10.11 -7.09 12.69
N GLY A 173 10.54 -6.02 13.33
CA GLY A 173 10.77 -4.77 12.60
C GLY A 173 10.78 -3.52 13.45
N ILE A 174 10.19 -2.44 12.94
CA ILE A 174 10.25 -1.10 13.55
C ILE A 174 8.87 -0.46 13.62
N SER A 175 8.66 0.40 14.62
CA SER A 175 7.34 0.99 14.87
C SER A 175 6.91 2.05 13.84
N ALA A 176 7.85 2.76 13.20
CA ALA A 176 7.59 3.79 12.20
C ALA A 176 8.80 4.02 11.26
N SER A 177 8.79 5.08 10.46
CA SER A 177 9.88 5.42 9.54
C SER A 177 11.23 5.68 10.24
N LEU A 178 12.34 5.38 9.56
CA LEU A 178 13.71 5.56 10.06
C LEU A 178 14.16 7.00 10.28
N ASP A 179 13.29 7.98 10.04
CA ASP A 179 13.45 9.39 10.35
C ASP A 179 12.62 9.83 11.57
N MET A 180 11.93 8.90 12.23
CA MET A 180 11.11 9.04 13.45
C MET A 180 11.65 8.12 14.55
N GLU A 181 11.81 8.62 15.76
CA GLU A 181 12.18 7.77 16.89
C GLU A 181 10.98 6.91 17.35
N PRO A 182 11.21 5.72 17.94
CA PRO A 182 12.50 5.15 18.35
C PRO A 182 13.25 4.38 17.23
N TYR A 183 14.59 4.42 17.25
CA TYR A 183 15.44 3.61 16.37
C TYR A 183 15.88 2.33 17.09
N ILE A 184 14.96 1.37 17.19
CA ILE A 184 15.13 0.07 17.85
C ILE A 184 14.31 -0.99 17.11
N TYR A 185 14.80 -2.23 17.06
CA TYR A 185 14.00 -3.34 16.55
C TYR A 185 13.02 -3.85 17.61
N ILE A 186 11.88 -4.32 17.15
CA ILE A 186 10.86 -5.01 17.95
C ILE A 186 10.76 -6.43 17.41
N GLU A 187 10.70 -7.41 18.30
CA GLU A 187 10.39 -8.80 17.98
C GLU A 187 9.19 -9.22 18.83
N ASN A 188 8.09 -9.59 18.17
CA ASN A 188 6.78 -9.81 18.74
C ASN A 188 6.32 -8.64 19.62
N ASP A 189 6.28 -8.83 20.95
CA ASP A 189 5.83 -7.85 21.93
C ASP A 189 7.00 -7.18 22.69
N ARG A 190 8.26 -7.36 22.24
CA ARG A 190 9.46 -6.88 22.94
C ARG A 190 10.36 -5.99 22.10
N PHE A 191 10.91 -4.98 22.76
CA PHE A 191 12.08 -4.28 22.24
C PHE A 191 13.31 -5.19 22.26
N MET A 192 14.08 -5.18 21.18
CA MET A 192 15.37 -5.86 21.09
C MET A 192 16.48 -5.00 21.71
N GLY A 193 16.44 -4.88 23.05
CA GLY A 193 17.38 -4.10 23.84
C GLY A 193 16.80 -2.78 24.32
N GLU A 194 17.65 -1.77 24.49
CA GLU A 194 17.26 -0.46 25.05
C GLU A 194 17.94 0.69 24.31
N ILE A 195 17.29 1.86 24.29
CA ILE A 195 17.90 3.09 23.80
C ILE A 195 18.49 3.86 24.98
N LYS A 196 19.82 3.97 24.99
CA LYS A 196 20.54 4.89 25.89
C LYS A 196 20.84 6.18 25.14
N GLN A 197 20.74 7.31 25.83
CA GLN A 197 21.16 8.59 25.25
C GLN A 197 22.70 8.60 25.13
N ASP A 198 23.22 8.57 23.91
CA ASP A 198 24.64 8.68 23.61
C ASP A 198 24.89 9.93 22.74
N GLY A 199 25.24 11.04 23.40
CA GLY A 199 25.37 12.34 22.76
C GLY A 199 24.06 12.81 22.08
N LYS A 200 24.12 13.08 20.76
CA LYS A 200 22.94 13.44 19.95
C LYS A 200 22.24 12.22 19.33
N SER A 201 22.76 11.02 19.54
CA SER A 201 22.22 9.78 18.97
C SER A 201 21.32 9.07 19.98
N ARG A 202 20.15 8.63 19.52
CA ARG A 202 19.18 7.83 20.29
C ARG A 202 18.79 6.60 19.47
N THR A 203 19.72 5.66 19.40
CA THR A 203 19.59 4.42 18.62
C THR A 203 20.00 3.25 19.50
N ALA A 204 19.26 2.16 19.44
CA ALA A 204 19.60 0.95 20.18
C ALA A 204 20.91 0.34 19.68
N LYS A 205 21.62 -0.36 20.57
CA LYS A 205 22.88 -1.02 20.21
C LYS A 205 22.65 -2.04 19.09
N GLY A 206 23.48 -2.01 18.05
CA GLY A 206 23.37 -2.91 16.91
C GLY A 206 22.35 -2.48 15.85
N VAL A 207 21.61 -1.39 16.08
CA VAL A 207 20.69 -0.83 15.09
C VAL A 207 21.40 0.25 14.27
N SER A 208 21.30 0.12 12.96
CA SER A 208 21.89 1.02 11.99
C SER A 208 20.89 1.20 10.85
N ARG A 209 20.64 2.45 10.46
CA ARG A 209 19.67 2.75 9.39
C ARG A 209 20.04 2.12 8.06
N VAL A 210 21.34 1.92 7.82
CA VAL A 210 21.88 1.31 6.59
C VAL A 210 21.59 -0.19 6.53
N ASP A 211 21.42 -0.83 7.69
CA ASP A 211 21.33 -2.29 7.79
C ASP A 211 19.87 -2.76 7.90
N VAL A 212 18.92 -1.86 8.17
CA VAL A 212 17.48 -2.20 8.34
C VAL A 212 16.88 -2.86 7.09
N LEU A 213 17.13 -2.32 5.88
CA LEU A 213 16.61 -2.93 4.65
C LEU A 213 17.20 -4.35 4.42
N PRO A 214 18.54 -4.55 4.47
CA PRO A 214 19.13 -5.90 4.44
C PRO A 214 18.59 -6.84 5.53
N ASP A 215 18.40 -6.35 6.75
CA ASP A 215 17.90 -7.17 7.86
C ASP A 215 16.45 -7.62 7.63
N ILE A 216 15.58 -6.74 7.10
CA ILE A 216 14.21 -7.12 6.70
C ILE A 216 14.25 -8.21 5.63
N GLY A 217 15.08 -8.05 4.59
CA GLY A 217 15.25 -9.04 3.54
C GLY A 217 15.71 -10.39 4.09
N ARG A 218 16.79 -10.39 4.89
CA ARG A 218 17.34 -11.58 5.52
C ARG A 218 16.32 -12.28 6.43
N LYS A 219 15.62 -11.53 7.29
CA LYS A 219 14.58 -12.07 8.19
C LYS A 219 13.41 -12.68 7.43
N THR A 220 13.03 -12.08 6.31
CA THR A 220 11.97 -12.60 5.45
C THR A 220 12.39 -13.90 4.76
N VAL A 221 13.60 -13.96 4.21
CA VAL A 221 14.17 -15.17 3.60
C VAL A 221 14.32 -16.30 4.62
N GLU A 222 14.80 -15.99 5.83
CA GLU A 222 14.87 -16.93 6.96
C GLU A 222 13.47 -17.50 7.28
N TYR A 223 12.47 -16.62 7.45
CA TYR A 223 11.09 -17.04 7.76
C TYR A 223 10.48 -17.93 6.67
N ILE A 224 10.67 -17.60 5.39
CA ILE A 224 10.17 -18.41 4.25
C ILE A 224 10.87 -19.78 4.22
N GLY A 225 12.19 -19.81 4.47
CA GLY A 225 12.95 -21.05 4.49
C GLY A 225 12.61 -22.00 5.65
N GLU A 226 11.96 -21.50 6.70
CA GLU A 226 11.47 -22.29 7.84
C GLU A 226 10.07 -22.88 7.62
N GLN A 227 9.39 -22.54 6.52
CA GLN A 227 8.06 -23.08 6.22
C GLN A 227 8.15 -24.54 5.74
N ASP A 228 7.25 -25.36 6.26
CA ASP A 228 7.15 -26.80 5.94
C ASP A 228 6.41 -27.07 4.61
N GLY A 229 5.67 -26.08 4.10
CA GLY A 229 4.82 -26.20 2.92
C GLY A 229 3.52 -26.95 3.15
N GLU A 230 3.23 -27.39 4.38
CA GLU A 230 1.98 -28.09 4.74
C GLU A 230 0.89 -27.11 5.17
N GLN A 231 1.27 -26.07 5.93
CA GLN A 231 0.36 -25.01 6.35
C GLN A 231 0.58 -23.76 5.50
N PRO A 232 -0.49 -23.14 4.93
CA PRO A 232 -0.33 -21.91 4.18
C PRO A 232 0.15 -20.79 5.09
N PHE A 233 0.94 -19.86 4.54
CA PHE A 233 1.42 -18.71 5.29
C PHE A 233 1.14 -17.38 4.59
N PHE A 234 1.03 -16.34 5.40
CA PHE A 234 0.93 -14.95 4.97
C PHE A 234 2.11 -14.16 5.52
N VAL A 235 2.90 -13.54 4.64
CA VAL A 235 3.95 -12.60 5.05
C VAL A 235 3.67 -11.21 4.49
N TYR A 236 3.43 -10.26 5.39
CA TYR A 236 3.42 -8.84 5.07
C TYR A 236 4.83 -8.28 5.26
N VAL A 237 5.45 -7.79 4.18
CA VAL A 237 6.84 -7.31 4.15
C VAL A 237 6.90 -5.81 3.82
N PRO A 238 6.53 -4.94 4.77
CA PRO A 238 6.67 -3.50 4.61
C PRO A 238 8.13 -3.07 4.72
N LEU A 239 8.76 -2.81 3.58
CA LEU A 239 10.13 -2.32 3.49
C LEU A 239 10.24 -0.89 4.06
N THR A 240 11.47 -0.46 4.35
CA THR A 240 11.79 0.92 4.77
C THR A 240 12.37 1.76 3.64
N SER A 241 12.42 1.22 2.42
CA SER A 241 13.10 1.81 1.27
C SER A 241 12.11 2.06 0.13
N PRO A 242 12.38 3.07 -0.71
CA PRO A 242 13.49 4.03 -0.67
C PRO A 242 13.29 5.25 0.27
N HIS A 243 12.42 5.18 1.29
CA HIS A 243 12.11 6.27 2.23
C HIS A 243 13.33 6.90 2.91
N THR A 244 13.18 8.17 3.30
CA THR A 244 14.20 8.94 4.00
C THR A 244 14.49 8.41 5.42
N PRO A 245 15.74 8.43 5.90
CA PRO A 245 16.95 8.85 5.18
C PRO A 245 17.33 7.86 4.09
N ILE A 246 17.69 8.37 2.91
CA ILE A 246 18.13 7.56 1.77
C ILE A 246 19.57 7.07 2.04
N VAL A 247 19.70 5.83 2.51
CA VAL A 247 20.96 5.25 3.01
C VAL A 247 21.24 3.86 2.42
N PRO A 248 21.54 3.76 1.11
CA PRO A 248 21.93 2.47 0.53
C PRO A 248 23.17 1.89 1.23
N SER A 249 23.23 0.58 1.34
CA SER A 249 24.39 -0.11 1.90
C SER A 249 25.64 0.13 1.06
N LYS A 250 26.82 -0.01 1.68
CA LYS A 250 28.11 0.36 1.07
C LYS A 250 28.34 -0.25 -0.32
N GLU A 251 27.87 -1.48 -0.53
CA GLU A 251 27.99 -2.19 -1.80
C GLU A 251 27.11 -1.61 -2.93
N TRP A 252 26.08 -0.83 -2.59
CA TRP A 252 25.13 -0.24 -3.55
C TRP A 252 25.47 1.20 -3.92
N VAL A 253 26.24 1.89 -3.08
CA VAL A 253 26.65 3.28 -3.32
C VAL A 253 27.37 3.41 -4.68
N GLY A 254 26.79 4.23 -5.57
CA GLY A 254 27.28 4.54 -6.90
C GLY A 254 26.82 3.60 -8.02
N LYS A 255 26.11 2.50 -7.72
CA LYS A 255 25.73 1.50 -8.74
C LYS A 255 24.73 2.00 -9.78
N SER A 256 23.84 2.92 -9.41
CA SER A 256 22.80 3.44 -10.33
C SER A 256 23.31 4.51 -11.29
N GLY A 257 24.44 5.16 -10.98
CA GLY A 257 24.90 6.34 -11.71
C GLY A 257 24.03 7.61 -11.54
N ILE A 258 22.86 7.51 -10.89
CA ILE A 258 21.92 8.62 -10.70
C ILE A 258 21.75 9.03 -9.22
N GLY A 259 22.68 8.60 -8.37
CA GLY A 259 22.80 9.01 -6.98
C GLY A 259 22.14 8.05 -5.99
N LYS A 260 22.22 8.42 -4.70
CA LYS A 260 21.86 7.50 -3.60
C LYS A 260 20.42 7.00 -3.64
N TYR A 261 19.49 7.78 -4.20
CA TYR A 261 18.11 7.33 -4.37
C TYR A 261 18.03 6.15 -5.33
N GLY A 262 18.62 6.28 -6.53
CA GLY A 262 18.70 5.20 -7.49
C GLY A 262 19.46 3.99 -6.95
N ASP A 263 20.55 4.21 -6.20
CA ASP A 263 21.30 3.14 -5.55
C ASP A 263 20.43 2.37 -4.53
N PHE A 264 19.64 3.10 -3.76
CA PHE A 264 18.76 2.50 -2.74
C PHE A 264 17.58 1.78 -3.38
N GLN A 265 17.06 2.29 -4.49
CA GLN A 265 16.02 1.64 -5.28
C GLN A 265 16.52 0.34 -5.93
N MET A 266 17.75 0.31 -6.47
CA MET A 266 18.36 -0.93 -6.97
C MET A 266 18.59 -1.94 -5.84
N GLN A 267 18.94 -1.46 -4.63
CA GLN A 267 19.01 -2.33 -3.46
C GLN A 267 17.63 -2.88 -3.07
N THR A 268 16.59 -2.06 -3.09
CA THR A 268 15.20 -2.50 -2.86
C THR A 268 14.82 -3.62 -3.82
N ASP A 269 15.09 -3.45 -5.13
CA ASP A 269 14.85 -4.48 -6.15
C ASP A 269 15.60 -5.78 -5.86
N ALA A 270 16.86 -5.70 -5.44
CA ALA A 270 17.64 -6.88 -5.09
C ALA A 270 17.10 -7.62 -3.85
N ILE A 271 16.61 -6.89 -2.84
CA ILE A 271 15.97 -7.51 -1.66
C ILE A 271 14.65 -8.17 -2.05
N ILE A 272 13.84 -7.55 -2.93
CA ILE A 272 12.63 -8.18 -3.49
C ILE A 272 13.02 -9.47 -4.22
N GLY A 273 14.06 -9.43 -5.05
CA GLY A 273 14.61 -10.61 -5.72
C GLY A 273 14.97 -11.74 -4.76
N GLN A 274 15.68 -11.44 -3.67
CA GLN A 274 16.03 -12.44 -2.64
C GLN A 274 14.81 -13.10 -2.00
N ILE A 275 13.74 -12.33 -1.73
CA ILE A 275 12.50 -12.85 -1.16
C ILE A 275 11.79 -13.77 -2.17
N VAL A 276 11.71 -13.36 -3.43
CA VAL A 276 11.12 -14.16 -4.52
C VAL A 276 11.92 -15.45 -4.75
N ASP A 277 13.26 -15.36 -4.78
CA ASP A 277 14.15 -16.50 -4.93
C ASP A 277 14.04 -17.49 -3.76
N ALA A 278 13.76 -17.00 -2.54
CA ALA A 278 13.54 -17.86 -1.38
C ALA A 278 12.29 -18.73 -1.54
N VAL A 279 11.20 -18.17 -2.08
CA VAL A 279 9.98 -18.93 -2.40
C VAL A 279 10.27 -20.01 -3.45
N ASP A 280 10.99 -19.64 -4.51
CA ASP A 280 11.32 -20.56 -5.61
C ASP A 280 12.25 -21.68 -5.10
N THR A 281 13.24 -21.35 -4.27
CA THR A 281 14.19 -22.30 -3.68
C THR A 281 13.50 -23.26 -2.70
N ALA A 282 12.50 -22.78 -1.96
CA ALA A 282 11.68 -23.60 -1.07
C ALA A 282 10.71 -24.53 -1.83
N GLY A 283 10.62 -24.44 -3.16
CA GLY A 283 9.69 -25.24 -3.96
C GLY A 283 8.24 -24.81 -3.86
N LEU A 284 7.98 -23.58 -3.39
CA LEU A 284 6.64 -23.05 -3.11
C LEU A 284 6.08 -22.18 -4.25
N LYS A 285 6.82 -22.07 -5.37
CA LYS A 285 6.56 -21.13 -6.46
C LYS A 285 5.14 -21.18 -7.01
N GLU A 286 4.67 -22.38 -7.35
CA GLU A 286 3.45 -22.55 -8.15
C GLU A 286 2.20 -22.04 -7.42
N ASN A 287 2.09 -22.33 -6.13
CA ASN A 287 0.95 -21.95 -5.28
C ASN A 287 1.31 -20.87 -4.25
N THR A 288 2.07 -19.85 -4.66
CA THR A 288 2.31 -18.65 -3.85
C THR A 288 1.91 -17.40 -4.63
N LEU A 289 1.00 -16.62 -4.06
CA LEU A 289 0.66 -15.28 -4.48
C LEU A 289 1.69 -14.29 -3.94
N ILE A 290 2.53 -13.73 -4.80
CA ILE A 290 3.46 -12.64 -4.46
C ILE A 290 2.95 -11.35 -5.06
N ILE A 291 2.76 -10.31 -4.25
CA ILE A 291 2.42 -8.96 -4.66
C ILE A 291 3.56 -8.01 -4.27
N VAL A 292 4.00 -7.17 -5.20
CA VAL A 292 4.96 -6.07 -4.96
C VAL A 292 4.27 -4.74 -5.26
N SER A 293 4.24 -3.84 -4.27
CA SER A 293 3.66 -2.50 -4.42
C SER A 293 4.36 -1.45 -3.53
N SER A 294 3.80 -0.24 -3.43
CA SER A 294 4.33 0.89 -2.64
C SER A 294 3.21 1.60 -1.86
N ASP A 295 3.52 2.15 -0.68
CA ASP A 295 2.53 2.79 0.19
C ASP A 295 2.06 4.17 -0.29
N ASN A 296 2.83 4.81 -1.16
CA ASN A 296 2.49 6.05 -1.85
C ASN A 296 3.51 6.30 -2.98
N GLY A 297 3.31 7.39 -3.71
CA GLY A 297 4.25 7.84 -4.75
C GLY A 297 5.62 8.25 -4.21
N CYS A 298 6.51 8.65 -5.13
CA CYS A 298 7.90 8.99 -4.80
C CYS A 298 7.97 10.26 -3.92
N SER A 299 8.86 10.27 -2.94
CA SER A 299 9.06 11.42 -2.05
C SER A 299 10.03 12.44 -2.61
N ARG A 300 9.78 13.73 -2.37
CA ARG A 300 10.70 14.83 -2.72
C ARG A 300 12.12 14.68 -2.17
N ALA A 301 12.33 13.80 -1.18
CA ALA A 301 13.65 13.41 -0.69
C ALA A 301 14.55 12.83 -1.80
N ALA A 302 13.97 12.27 -2.85
CA ALA A 302 14.67 11.74 -4.04
C ALA A 302 15.32 12.84 -4.90
N ASN A 303 14.95 14.12 -4.71
CA ASN A 303 15.40 15.26 -5.51
C ASN A 303 15.06 15.10 -7.01
N PHE A 304 13.79 15.25 -7.35
CA PHE A 304 13.24 15.04 -8.69
C PHE A 304 13.99 15.82 -9.78
N ASN A 305 14.29 17.11 -9.54
CA ASN A 305 15.04 17.93 -10.50
C ASN A 305 16.38 17.28 -10.90
N LYS A 306 17.07 16.63 -9.95
CA LYS A 306 18.33 15.94 -10.22
C LYS A 306 18.10 14.65 -11.01
N LEU A 307 17.09 13.86 -10.64
CA LEU A 307 16.76 12.62 -11.34
C LEU A 307 16.32 12.90 -12.78
N GLU A 308 15.46 13.88 -12.99
CA GLU A 308 14.95 14.28 -14.30
C GLU A 308 16.06 14.84 -15.20
N ALA A 309 17.00 15.62 -14.64
CA ALA A 309 18.19 16.06 -15.36
C ALA A 309 19.08 14.89 -15.82
N GLN A 310 18.96 13.72 -15.18
CA GLN A 310 19.61 12.47 -15.55
C GLN A 310 18.71 11.56 -16.39
N GLY A 311 17.54 12.07 -16.80
CA GLY A 311 16.57 11.37 -17.66
C GLY A 311 15.65 10.41 -16.92
N HIS A 312 15.63 10.45 -15.59
CA HIS A 312 14.79 9.58 -14.77
C HIS A 312 13.56 10.31 -14.20
N PHE A 313 12.37 9.74 -14.39
CA PHE A 313 11.10 10.33 -13.95
C PHE A 313 10.37 9.38 -12.97
N PRO A 314 10.43 9.63 -11.64
CA PRO A 314 9.90 8.72 -10.62
C PRO A 314 8.39 8.49 -10.67
N SER A 315 7.62 9.43 -11.23
CA SER A 315 6.17 9.29 -11.43
C SER A 315 5.80 8.90 -12.87
N ALA A 316 6.78 8.53 -13.70
CA ALA A 316 6.62 8.31 -15.14
C ALA A 316 5.92 9.49 -15.83
N HIS A 317 4.73 9.30 -16.39
CA HIS A 317 3.91 10.34 -17.03
C HIS A 317 2.86 10.95 -16.11
N LEU A 318 2.74 10.44 -14.89
CA LEU A 318 1.73 10.86 -13.92
C LEU A 318 2.14 12.18 -13.27
N ARG A 319 1.15 13.00 -12.93
CA ARG A 319 1.36 14.29 -12.29
C ARG A 319 1.52 14.13 -10.79
N GLY A 320 2.40 14.93 -10.18
CA GLY A 320 2.59 14.95 -8.73
C GLY A 320 3.48 13.84 -8.20
N SER A 321 3.52 13.74 -6.88
CA SER A 321 4.41 12.88 -6.10
C SER A 321 3.78 12.58 -4.74
N LYS A 322 4.49 11.88 -3.84
CA LYS A 322 4.05 11.67 -2.45
C LYS A 322 3.40 12.92 -1.88
N ALA A 323 2.34 12.71 -1.10
CA ALA A 323 1.47 13.70 -0.47
C ALA A 323 0.39 14.35 -1.35
N ASP A 324 0.41 14.20 -2.67
CA ASP A 324 -0.51 14.87 -3.58
C ASP A 324 -1.77 14.04 -3.92
N LEU A 325 -2.85 14.70 -4.35
CA LEU A 325 -4.06 14.08 -4.91
C LEU A 325 -3.92 13.61 -6.36
N TRP A 326 -2.94 14.15 -7.08
CA TRP A 326 -2.61 13.72 -8.44
C TRP A 326 -2.06 12.29 -8.44
N ASP A 327 -2.19 11.59 -9.56
CA ASP A 327 -1.91 10.15 -9.65
C ASP A 327 -0.46 9.79 -9.26
N GLY A 328 0.51 10.68 -9.48
CA GLY A 328 1.89 10.46 -9.04
C GLY A 328 2.05 10.38 -7.51
N GLY A 329 1.02 10.72 -6.72
CA GLY A 329 1.01 10.59 -5.27
C GLY A 329 0.44 9.29 -4.73
N HIS A 330 -0.47 8.62 -5.45
CA HIS A 330 -1.18 7.43 -4.95
C HIS A 330 -1.32 6.30 -5.96
N ARG A 331 -1.11 6.53 -7.26
CA ARG A 331 -0.95 5.45 -8.24
C ARG A 331 0.45 4.86 -8.10
N VAL A 332 0.52 3.57 -7.81
CA VAL A 332 1.75 2.89 -7.37
C VAL A 332 2.03 1.68 -8.24
N PRO A 333 3.28 1.20 -8.31
CA PRO A 333 3.56 -0.09 -8.93
C PRO A 333 2.70 -1.18 -8.30
N PHE A 334 2.19 -2.10 -9.09
CA PHE A 334 1.49 -3.29 -8.58
C PHE A 334 1.79 -4.46 -9.52
N ILE A 335 2.72 -5.30 -9.08
CA ILE A 335 3.19 -6.48 -9.81
C ILE A 335 2.80 -7.70 -9.00
N VAL A 336 2.19 -8.68 -9.66
CA VAL A 336 1.70 -9.90 -9.01
C VAL A 336 2.20 -11.14 -9.73
N ARG A 337 2.59 -12.18 -8.99
CA ARG A 337 2.92 -13.51 -9.53
C ARG A 337 2.17 -14.58 -8.74
N TRP A 338 1.43 -15.42 -9.43
CA TRP A 338 0.81 -16.64 -8.89
C TRP A 338 0.63 -17.64 -10.04
N PRO A 339 1.63 -18.49 -10.33
CA PRO A 339 1.67 -19.28 -11.56
C PRO A 339 0.48 -20.22 -11.78
N GLU A 340 -0.12 -20.75 -10.72
CA GLU A 340 -1.33 -21.59 -10.83
C GLU A 340 -2.58 -20.85 -11.31
N VAL A 341 -2.63 -19.53 -11.17
CA VAL A 341 -3.83 -18.71 -11.45
C VAL A 341 -3.59 -17.67 -12.55
N ILE A 342 -2.43 -17.03 -12.56
CA ILE A 342 -2.12 -15.87 -13.39
C ILE A 342 -1.33 -16.31 -14.64
N GLU A 343 -1.79 -15.87 -15.81
CA GLU A 343 -1.04 -16.00 -17.05
C GLU A 343 0.23 -15.13 -17.01
N ALA A 344 1.39 -15.74 -17.22
CA ALA A 344 2.67 -15.05 -17.17
C ALA A 344 2.82 -13.99 -18.29
N GLY A 345 3.35 -12.83 -17.94
CA GLY A 345 3.56 -11.70 -18.85
C GLY A 345 2.27 -10.96 -19.22
N SER A 346 1.20 -11.15 -18.46
CA SER A 346 -0.09 -10.49 -18.68
C SER A 346 -0.14 -9.09 -18.06
N GLN A 347 -1.19 -8.34 -18.41
CA GLN A 347 -1.43 -6.99 -17.89
C GLN A 347 -2.93 -6.83 -17.59
N SER A 348 -3.23 -6.06 -16.55
CA SER A 348 -4.59 -5.62 -16.22
C SER A 348 -4.65 -4.09 -16.12
N ASP A 349 -5.63 -3.50 -16.78
CA ASP A 349 -5.94 -2.07 -16.68
C ASP A 349 -7.13 -1.82 -15.73
N ALA A 350 -7.47 -2.80 -14.88
CA ALA A 350 -8.54 -2.66 -13.91
C ALA A 350 -8.17 -1.60 -12.86
N LEU A 351 -9.11 -0.68 -12.59
CA LEU A 351 -9.02 0.29 -11.51
C LEU A 351 -9.17 -0.44 -10.17
N ILE A 352 -8.10 -0.51 -9.38
CA ILE A 352 -8.09 -1.16 -8.06
C ILE A 352 -7.56 -0.23 -6.98
N GLY A 353 -8.07 -0.39 -5.76
CA GLY A 353 -7.55 0.27 -4.57
C GLY A 353 -6.78 -0.73 -3.71
N LEU A 354 -5.66 -0.35 -3.10
CA LEU A 354 -4.95 -1.26 -2.19
C LEU A 354 -5.77 -1.58 -0.93
N SER A 355 -6.79 -0.78 -0.60
CA SER A 355 -7.79 -1.14 0.42
C SER A 355 -8.65 -2.35 0.04
N ASP A 356 -8.58 -2.83 -1.20
CA ASP A 356 -9.30 -4.01 -1.68
C ASP A 356 -8.63 -5.32 -1.30
N PHE A 357 -7.45 -5.26 -0.68
CA PHE A 357 -6.66 -6.45 -0.37
C PHE A 357 -7.37 -7.35 0.64
N LEU A 358 -8.05 -6.79 1.66
CA LEU A 358 -8.80 -7.59 2.64
C LEU A 358 -9.91 -8.41 1.97
N ALA A 359 -10.76 -7.78 1.16
CA ALA A 359 -11.80 -8.52 0.43
C ALA A 359 -11.22 -9.52 -0.57
N THR A 360 -10.07 -9.21 -1.17
CA THR A 360 -9.38 -10.16 -2.06
C THR A 360 -8.87 -11.38 -1.29
N CYS A 361 -8.30 -11.21 -0.10
CA CYS A 361 -7.90 -12.31 0.77
C CYS A 361 -9.11 -13.13 1.24
N ALA A 362 -10.24 -12.48 1.55
CA ALA A 362 -11.48 -13.15 1.92
C ALA A 362 -11.98 -14.07 0.79
N ASP A 363 -11.99 -13.58 -0.45
CA ASP A 363 -12.36 -14.37 -1.63
C ASP A 363 -11.39 -15.54 -1.86
N ILE A 364 -10.07 -15.32 -1.70
CA ILE A 364 -9.05 -16.36 -1.86
C ILE A 364 -9.29 -17.52 -0.89
N VAL A 365 -9.64 -17.22 0.36
CA VAL A 365 -9.83 -18.25 1.40
C VAL A 365 -11.27 -18.71 1.55
N GLY A 366 -12.20 -18.13 0.78
CA GLY A 366 -13.63 -18.43 0.82
C GLY A 366 -14.31 -18.01 2.13
N ALA A 367 -13.84 -16.92 2.75
CA ALA A 367 -14.37 -16.41 4.01
C ALA A 367 -15.39 -15.28 3.80
N ASP A 368 -16.42 -15.26 4.65
CA ASP A 368 -17.35 -14.14 4.75
C ASP A 368 -16.71 -12.99 5.54
N ILE A 369 -16.94 -11.76 5.08
CA ILE A 369 -16.52 -10.55 5.79
C ILE A 369 -17.65 -10.09 6.72
N PRO A 370 -17.38 -9.82 8.01
CA PRO A 370 -18.35 -9.22 8.92
C PRO A 370 -18.94 -7.91 8.40
N ALA A 371 -20.20 -7.63 8.74
CA ALA A 371 -20.94 -6.45 8.24
C ALA A 371 -20.34 -5.10 8.69
N ASP A 372 -19.52 -5.11 9.72
CA ASP A 372 -18.81 -3.97 10.31
C ASP A 372 -17.31 -3.96 9.96
N ALA A 373 -16.87 -4.78 8.99
CA ALA A 373 -15.50 -4.81 8.50
C ALA A 373 -15.39 -4.43 7.01
N ALA A 374 -14.18 -4.05 6.61
CA ALA A 374 -13.75 -3.83 5.23
C ALA A 374 -14.72 -2.96 4.41
N GLU A 375 -15.20 -1.86 5.00
CA GLU A 375 -16.31 -1.06 4.46
C GLU A 375 -15.99 -0.37 3.13
N ASP A 376 -14.74 -0.37 2.72
CA ASP A 376 -14.31 0.21 1.45
C ASP A 376 -13.64 -0.81 0.52
N SER A 377 -13.62 -2.10 0.91
CA SER A 377 -12.89 -3.17 0.24
C SER A 377 -13.76 -3.92 -0.77
N VAL A 378 -13.29 -4.04 -2.01
CA VAL A 378 -13.94 -4.83 -3.08
C VAL A 378 -12.88 -5.69 -3.75
N SER A 379 -13.03 -7.01 -3.69
CA SER A 379 -12.05 -7.96 -4.22
C SER A 379 -11.67 -7.69 -5.68
N PHE A 380 -10.36 -7.72 -5.96
CA PHE A 380 -9.82 -7.71 -7.31
C PHE A 380 -9.38 -9.10 -7.79
N LEU A 381 -9.70 -10.17 -7.06
CA LEU A 381 -9.38 -11.55 -7.47
C LEU A 381 -9.83 -11.88 -8.92
N PRO A 382 -11.02 -11.46 -9.40
CA PRO A 382 -11.44 -11.72 -10.78
C PRO A 382 -10.43 -11.19 -11.83
N ALA A 383 -9.77 -10.06 -11.54
CA ALA A 383 -8.84 -9.43 -12.47
C ALA A 383 -7.58 -10.28 -12.71
N PHE A 384 -7.21 -11.19 -11.80
CA PHE A 384 -6.08 -12.11 -11.99
C PHE A 384 -6.26 -13.09 -13.14
N THR A 385 -7.52 -13.33 -13.56
CA THR A 385 -7.86 -14.21 -14.68
C THR A 385 -8.57 -13.46 -15.82
N GLY A 386 -8.41 -12.13 -15.86
CA GLY A 386 -9.00 -11.27 -16.88
C GLY A 386 -10.53 -11.11 -16.77
N GLN A 387 -11.14 -11.57 -15.68
CA GLN A 387 -12.57 -11.37 -15.43
C GLN A 387 -12.83 -9.96 -14.87
N PRO A 388 -13.98 -9.34 -15.20
CA PRO A 388 -14.32 -8.03 -14.69
C PRO A 388 -14.57 -8.07 -13.18
N ILE A 389 -14.20 -6.98 -12.50
CA ILE A 389 -14.56 -6.77 -11.09
C ILE A 389 -16.01 -6.28 -11.05
N GLU A 390 -16.94 -7.18 -10.70
CA GLU A 390 -18.35 -6.85 -10.57
C GLU A 390 -18.64 -6.29 -9.17
N THR A 391 -19.03 -5.02 -9.08
CA THR A 391 -19.31 -4.38 -7.79
C THR A 391 -20.33 -3.25 -7.89
N ALA A 392 -21.05 -3.01 -6.80
CA ALA A 392 -21.89 -1.83 -6.63
C ALA A 392 -21.09 -0.59 -6.16
N ARG A 393 -19.82 -0.75 -5.75
CA ARG A 393 -18.96 0.38 -5.39
C ARG A 393 -18.76 1.28 -6.61
N THR A 394 -19.16 2.53 -6.51
CA THR A 394 -19.22 3.46 -7.65
C THR A 394 -17.89 4.11 -8.01
N GLY A 395 -16.88 4.00 -7.14
CA GLY A 395 -15.57 4.60 -7.34
C GLY A 395 -14.65 4.45 -6.13
N ILE A 396 -13.45 5.01 -6.23
CA ILE A 396 -12.40 4.97 -5.20
C ILE A 396 -12.15 6.39 -4.68
N VAL A 397 -12.03 6.53 -3.37
CA VAL A 397 -11.65 7.78 -2.69
C VAL A 397 -10.15 7.75 -2.36
N HIS A 398 -9.48 8.86 -2.61
CA HIS A 398 -8.10 9.11 -2.21
C HIS A 398 -8.04 10.36 -1.34
N HIS A 399 -7.01 10.48 -0.50
CA HIS A 399 -6.73 11.74 0.17
C HIS A 399 -5.24 12.11 0.18
N SER A 400 -4.97 13.42 0.21
CA SER A 400 -3.61 13.96 0.30
C SER A 400 -3.11 14.01 1.74
N ILE A 401 -1.85 14.41 1.93
CA ILE A 401 -1.31 14.64 3.28
C ILE A 401 -2.10 15.66 4.10
N SER A 402 -2.78 16.62 3.46
CA SER A 402 -3.60 17.62 4.14
C SER A 402 -5.08 17.22 4.24
N GLY A 403 -5.40 15.95 3.93
CA GLY A 403 -6.75 15.43 4.02
C GLY A 403 -7.71 15.92 2.93
N HIS A 404 -7.23 16.61 1.88
CA HIS A 404 -8.10 16.91 0.74
C HIS A 404 -8.50 15.62 0.04
N PHE A 405 -9.71 15.56 -0.50
CA PHE A 405 -10.23 14.37 -1.17
C PHE A 405 -10.10 14.42 -2.69
N ALA A 406 -9.83 13.26 -3.28
CA ALA A 406 -10.13 12.97 -4.67
C ALA A 406 -11.05 11.77 -4.77
N TYR A 407 -11.88 11.73 -5.82
CA TYR A 407 -12.80 10.64 -6.09
C TYR A 407 -12.72 10.23 -7.56
N ARG A 408 -12.49 8.94 -7.80
CA ARG A 408 -12.35 8.33 -9.11
C ARG A 408 -13.54 7.41 -9.38
N SER A 409 -14.38 7.75 -10.35
CA SER A 409 -15.52 6.93 -10.79
C SER A 409 -15.46 6.71 -12.30
N GLY A 410 -15.14 5.47 -12.70
CA GLY A 410 -14.82 5.13 -14.09
C GLY A 410 -13.75 6.08 -14.63
N LYS A 411 -14.00 6.66 -15.80
CA LYS A 411 -13.04 7.57 -16.45
C LYS A 411 -12.92 8.97 -15.84
N TRP A 412 -13.73 9.35 -14.85
CA TRP A 412 -13.75 10.69 -14.27
C TRP A 412 -13.12 10.76 -12.88
N LYS A 413 -12.23 11.72 -12.67
CA LYS A 413 -11.55 11.97 -11.39
C LYS A 413 -11.82 13.40 -10.93
N LEU A 414 -12.50 13.56 -9.81
CA LEU A 414 -12.79 14.85 -9.16
C LEU A 414 -11.83 15.05 -7.99
N LEU A 415 -11.16 16.21 -7.91
CA LEU A 415 -10.35 16.63 -6.76
C LEU A 415 -11.04 17.82 -6.09
N LEU A 416 -11.27 17.72 -4.79
CA LEU A 416 -11.85 18.78 -3.96
C LEU A 416 -10.75 19.72 -3.44
N ALA A 417 -9.90 20.20 -4.36
CA ALA A 417 -8.70 20.98 -4.09
C ALA A 417 -8.37 21.90 -5.27
N ARG A 418 -7.76 23.07 -5.01
CA ARG A 418 -7.34 24.03 -6.05
C ARG A 418 -5.99 23.67 -6.68
N GLY A 419 -5.10 23.12 -5.88
CA GLY A 419 -3.77 22.66 -6.26
C GLY A 419 -3.61 21.16 -6.00
N SER A 420 -2.39 20.73 -5.67
CA SER A 420 -2.08 19.32 -5.42
C SER A 420 -2.75 18.74 -4.18
N GLY A 421 -3.27 19.56 -3.26
CA GLY A 421 -3.58 19.15 -1.89
C GLY A 421 -2.36 18.73 -1.07
N GLY A 422 -1.14 18.82 -1.61
CA GLY A 422 0.06 18.17 -1.08
C GLY A 422 1.30 19.05 -1.13
N TRP A 423 2.40 18.47 -1.60
CA TRP A 423 3.72 19.10 -1.63
C TRP A 423 4.09 19.67 -3.00
N SER A 424 3.46 19.19 -4.08
CA SER A 424 3.78 19.65 -5.43
C SER A 424 3.12 20.99 -5.75
N SER A 425 3.83 21.82 -6.51
CA SER A 425 3.30 23.09 -6.98
C SER A 425 2.35 22.92 -8.18
N PRO A 426 1.31 23.77 -8.31
CA PRO A 426 0.80 24.63 -7.25
C PRO A 426 0.20 23.79 -6.10
N ASP A 427 0.63 24.08 -4.88
CA ASP A 427 -0.03 23.60 -3.67
C ASP A 427 -1.27 24.48 -3.37
N GLU A 428 -2.06 24.15 -2.35
CA GLU A 428 -3.26 24.94 -2.01
C GLU A 428 -2.97 26.41 -1.69
N LYS A 429 -1.75 26.72 -1.22
CA LYS A 429 -1.35 28.09 -0.86
C LYS A 429 -0.95 28.91 -2.09
N SER A 430 -0.38 28.26 -3.09
CA SER A 430 0.14 28.89 -4.31
C SER A 430 -0.82 28.78 -5.50
N ALA A 431 -1.87 27.96 -5.41
CA ALA A 431 -2.91 27.88 -6.43
C ALA A 431 -3.63 29.23 -6.61
N PRO A 432 -3.95 29.64 -7.86
CA PRO A 432 -4.68 30.87 -8.13
C PRO A 432 -6.03 30.92 -7.41
N LYS A 433 -6.28 31.97 -6.63
CA LYS A 433 -7.52 32.12 -5.84
C LYS A 433 -8.73 32.41 -6.71
N ASP A 434 -8.51 33.01 -7.86
CA ASP A 434 -9.48 33.33 -8.90
C ASP A 434 -9.72 32.16 -9.88
N GLY A 435 -8.99 31.06 -9.74
CA GLY A 435 -9.20 29.85 -10.54
C GLY A 435 -10.36 28.97 -10.02
N PRO A 436 -10.61 27.82 -10.69
CA PRO A 436 -11.58 26.83 -10.25
C PRO A 436 -11.34 26.39 -8.79
N GLU A 437 -12.41 26.17 -8.03
CA GLU A 437 -12.29 25.72 -6.64
C GLU A 437 -11.95 24.23 -6.49
N GLY A 438 -12.15 23.44 -7.55
CA GLY A 438 -11.78 22.04 -7.65
C GLY A 438 -11.16 21.70 -9.01
N GLN A 439 -10.80 20.43 -9.20
CA GLN A 439 -10.29 19.93 -10.48
C GLN A 439 -11.10 18.71 -10.95
N LEU A 440 -11.30 18.60 -12.26
CA LEU A 440 -11.93 17.44 -12.88
C LEU A 440 -11.08 16.97 -14.07
N TYR A 441 -10.79 15.68 -14.12
CA TYR A 441 -9.99 15.07 -15.19
C TYR A 441 -10.68 13.84 -15.80
N ASN A 442 -10.51 13.67 -17.11
CA ASN A 442 -10.83 12.43 -17.80
C ASN A 442 -9.55 11.60 -17.97
N MET A 443 -9.32 10.61 -17.11
CA MET A 443 -8.02 9.93 -17.08
C MET A 443 -7.83 8.89 -18.20
N GLU A 444 -8.87 8.56 -18.97
CA GLU A 444 -8.66 7.80 -20.22
C GLU A 444 -8.01 8.68 -21.29
N ALA A 445 -8.38 9.97 -21.34
CA ALA A 445 -7.88 10.92 -22.33
C ALA A 445 -6.65 11.73 -21.85
N ASP A 446 -6.53 11.92 -20.53
CA ASP A 446 -5.52 12.77 -19.88
C ASP A 446 -5.05 12.13 -18.56
N PRO A 447 -4.33 10.99 -18.60
CA PRO A 447 -3.77 10.35 -17.40
C PRO A 447 -2.71 11.21 -16.72
N SER A 448 -2.20 12.23 -17.39
CA SER A 448 -1.24 13.21 -16.86
C SER A 448 -1.92 14.41 -16.18
N GLU A 449 -3.25 14.44 -16.06
CA GLU A 449 -4.01 15.46 -15.33
C GLU A 449 -3.63 16.90 -15.73
N THR A 450 -3.46 17.14 -17.03
CA THR A 450 -2.99 18.40 -17.60
C THR A 450 -4.10 19.41 -17.86
N THR A 451 -5.32 18.95 -18.15
CA THR A 451 -6.45 19.78 -18.57
C THR A 451 -7.58 19.71 -17.55
N ASN A 452 -7.73 20.75 -16.74
CA ASN A 452 -8.82 20.83 -15.76
C ASN A 452 -10.17 21.12 -16.46
N LEU A 453 -11.12 20.19 -16.32
CA LEU A 453 -12.46 20.25 -16.92
C LEU A 453 -13.56 20.67 -15.93
N TYR A 454 -13.18 21.11 -14.73
CA TYR A 454 -14.12 21.39 -13.63
C TYR A 454 -15.22 22.38 -14.00
N GLU A 455 -14.86 23.50 -14.65
CA GLU A 455 -15.83 24.53 -15.04
C GLU A 455 -16.60 24.21 -16.31
N THR A 456 -16.11 23.29 -17.14
CA THR A 456 -16.69 22.98 -18.45
C THR A 456 -17.65 21.80 -18.43
N HIS A 457 -17.63 20.98 -17.36
CA HIS A 457 -18.49 19.81 -17.18
C HIS A 457 -19.17 19.82 -15.79
N PRO A 458 -19.95 20.87 -15.46
CA PRO A 458 -20.55 21.03 -14.13
C PRO A 458 -21.50 19.88 -13.76
N GLU A 459 -22.17 19.26 -14.72
CA GLU A 459 -23.05 18.10 -14.50
C GLU A 459 -22.29 16.85 -14.04
N ILE A 460 -21.03 16.71 -14.47
CA ILE A 460 -20.16 15.61 -14.04
C ILE A 460 -19.63 15.91 -12.64
N VAL A 461 -19.24 17.15 -12.37
CA VAL A 461 -18.82 17.59 -11.03
C VAL A 461 -19.93 17.35 -10.02
N GLU A 462 -21.16 17.78 -10.30
CA GLU A 462 -22.31 17.62 -9.41
C GLU A 462 -22.58 16.14 -9.11
N ARG A 463 -22.58 15.27 -10.14
CA ARG A 463 -22.76 13.83 -9.97
C ARG A 463 -21.67 13.21 -9.08
N LEU A 464 -20.41 13.52 -9.34
CA LEU A 464 -19.29 12.95 -8.59
C LEU A 464 -19.24 13.49 -7.16
N LEU A 465 -19.58 14.75 -6.96
CA LEU A 465 -19.66 15.36 -5.63
C LEU A 465 -20.75 14.69 -4.78
N ALA A 466 -21.93 14.46 -5.35
CA ALA A 466 -23.02 13.74 -4.65
C ALA A 466 -22.60 12.29 -4.29
N GLN A 467 -21.84 11.63 -5.16
CA GLN A 467 -21.34 10.27 -4.91
C GLN A 467 -20.31 10.23 -3.77
N ILE A 468 -19.28 11.09 -3.80
CA ILE A 468 -18.29 11.13 -2.71
C ILE A 468 -18.94 11.58 -1.39
N GLU A 469 -19.88 12.53 -1.43
CA GLU A 469 -20.63 12.96 -0.24
C GLU A 469 -21.37 11.79 0.40
N THR A 470 -22.03 10.96 -0.43
CA THR A 470 -22.69 9.73 0.03
C THR A 470 -21.68 8.78 0.67
N ILE A 471 -20.55 8.51 0.02
CA ILE A 471 -19.50 7.58 0.53
C ILE A 471 -18.91 8.05 1.87
N VAL A 472 -18.72 9.37 2.00
CA VAL A 472 -18.13 9.98 3.20
C VAL A 472 -19.08 9.83 4.39
N TYR A 473 -20.35 10.17 4.22
CA TYR A 473 -21.31 10.21 5.32
C TYR A 473 -22.10 8.91 5.54
N SER A 474 -22.04 7.93 4.63
CA SER A 474 -22.67 6.61 4.82
C SER A 474 -21.83 5.63 5.64
N GLY A 475 -20.58 5.96 5.95
CA GLY A 475 -19.64 5.07 6.61
C GLY A 475 -19.08 3.93 5.74
N ARG A 476 -19.45 3.83 4.45
CA ARG A 476 -19.11 2.67 3.59
C ARG A 476 -19.11 3.04 2.09
N SER A 477 -18.21 2.44 1.31
CA SER A 477 -18.23 2.49 -0.17
C SER A 477 -18.41 1.13 -0.84
N ALA A 478 -18.05 0.02 -0.18
CA ALA A 478 -18.28 -1.34 -0.66
C ALA A 478 -19.75 -1.78 -0.46
N PRO A 479 -20.24 -2.81 -1.16
CA PRO A 479 -21.55 -3.40 -0.87
C PRO A 479 -21.69 -3.81 0.60
N GLY A 480 -22.86 -3.61 1.21
CA GLY A 480 -23.12 -3.98 2.60
C GLY A 480 -24.21 -3.14 3.27
N GLY A 481 -24.51 -3.45 4.53
CA GLY A 481 -25.42 -2.65 5.35
C GLY A 481 -24.83 -1.29 5.74
N PRO A 482 -25.64 -0.38 6.34
CA PRO A 482 -25.16 0.89 6.87
C PRO A 482 -23.98 0.70 7.84
N SER A 483 -22.99 1.58 7.78
CA SER A 483 -21.89 1.66 8.74
C SER A 483 -21.77 3.11 9.26
N SER A 484 -20.83 3.38 10.16
CA SER A 484 -20.55 4.71 10.69
C SER A 484 -19.06 5.01 10.65
N ASN A 485 -18.72 6.29 10.63
CA ASN A 485 -17.34 6.75 10.86
C ASN A 485 -17.00 6.65 12.36
N ASP A 486 -15.71 6.59 12.71
CA ASP A 486 -15.25 6.51 14.11
C ASP A 486 -15.28 7.91 14.78
N VAL A 487 -15.52 8.94 13.97
CA VAL A 487 -15.71 10.33 14.37
C VAL A 487 -17.09 10.80 13.92
N GLU A 488 -17.63 11.81 14.59
CA GLU A 488 -18.86 12.46 14.14
C GLU A 488 -18.70 13.03 12.73
N ASP A 489 -19.73 12.93 11.89
CA ASP A 489 -19.68 13.39 10.49
C ASP A 489 -19.30 14.88 10.37
N ALA A 490 -19.69 15.69 11.36
CA ALA A 490 -19.32 17.11 11.43
C ALA A 490 -17.81 17.36 11.52
N VAL A 491 -17.03 16.36 11.92
CA VAL A 491 -15.56 16.41 11.97
C VAL A 491 -14.97 16.19 10.58
N ILE A 492 -15.59 15.37 9.73
CA ILE A 492 -15.09 15.08 8.39
C ILE A 492 -15.49 16.19 7.43
N LYS A 493 -14.60 17.15 7.25
CA LYS A 493 -14.76 18.21 6.24
C LYS A 493 -14.50 17.67 4.83
N LEU A 494 -15.55 17.60 4.01
CA LEU A 494 -15.45 17.21 2.60
C LEU A 494 -14.61 18.21 1.78
N TRP A 495 -14.84 19.51 1.98
CA TRP A 495 -13.99 20.58 1.42
C TRP A 495 -13.09 21.14 2.52
N LYS A 496 -11.79 20.85 2.47
CA LYS A 496 -10.84 21.34 3.48
C LYS A 496 -10.59 22.85 3.40
N ASN A 497 -10.87 23.45 2.24
CA ASN A 497 -10.74 24.88 1.97
C ASN A 497 -11.98 25.71 2.35
N LYS A 498 -13.04 25.10 2.89
CA LYS A 498 -14.31 25.77 3.23
C LYS A 498 -14.58 25.79 4.74
#